data_AF-A0A6C0KH19-F1
#
_entry.id   AF-A0A6C0KH19-F1
#
_cell.length_a   1.000
_cell.length_b   1.000
_cell.length_c   1.000
_cell.angle_alpha   90.00
_cell.angle_beta   90.00
_cell.angle_gamma   90.00
#
_symmetry.space_group_name_H-M   'P 1'
#
loop_
_entity.id
_entity.type
_entity.pdbx_description
1 polymer ?
#
loop_
_entity_poly.entity_id
_entity_poly.type
_entity_poly.pdbx_seq_one_letter_code
_entity_poly.pdbx_strand_id
1 'polypeptide(L)'
;MSGSLNSSNYEVINSEICDLLNTGKYSYVAINIYSNSNCTAIARDEEGNDLTNKIILNVSKILAHKDENGNDVNDKITFTFNDNSTLILDDEFDNYWYILTGVPMKFTKF
;
A
#
# COMPACT_ATOMS: atom_id res chain seq x y z
N MET A 1 -11.98 -3.22 -2.60
CA MET A 1 -12.41 -1.82 -2.82
C MET A 1 -11.27 -1.06 -3.45
N SER A 2 -11.55 0.07 -4.12
CA SER A 2 -10.53 0.94 -4.71
C SER A 2 -10.48 2.27 -3.96
N GLY A 3 -9.29 2.73 -3.61
CA GLY A 3 -9.09 4.01 -2.90
C GLY A 3 -7.90 4.77 -3.45
N SER A 4 -7.86 6.09 -3.24
CA SER A 4 -6.63 6.86 -3.47
C SER A 4 -5.61 6.52 -2.39
N LEU A 5 -4.35 6.40 -2.81
CA LEU A 5 -3.24 5.99 -1.97
C LEU A 5 -2.52 7.26 -1.49
N ASN A 6 -2.97 7.77 -0.34
CA ASN A 6 -2.41 8.95 0.32
C ASN A 6 -2.54 8.83 1.84
N SER A 7 -1.79 9.64 2.58
CA SER A 7 -1.70 9.63 4.04
C SER A 7 -3.02 10.01 4.73
N SER A 8 -3.87 10.79 4.06
CA SER A 8 -5.22 11.12 4.54
C SER A 8 -6.13 9.90 4.60
N ASN A 9 -5.89 8.90 3.74
CA ASN A 9 -6.63 7.64 3.69
C ASN A 9 -5.97 6.49 4.47
N TYR A 10 -4.87 6.75 5.19
CA TYR A 10 -4.12 5.70 5.89
C TYR A 10 -4.99 4.88 6.86
N GLU A 11 -5.86 5.53 7.63
CA GLU A 11 -6.76 4.83 8.57
C GLU A 11 -7.72 3.89 7.85
N VAL A 12 -8.21 4.29 6.67
CA VAL A 12 -9.08 3.47 5.83
C VAL A 12 -8.31 2.27 5.28
N ILE A 13 -7.12 2.50 4.72
CA ILE A 13 -6.24 1.42 4.21
C ILE A 13 -5.96 0.40 5.31
N ASN A 14 -5.57 0.88 6.49
CA ASN A 14 -5.28 0.02 7.63
C ASN A 14 -6.52 -0.77 8.08
N SER A 15 -7.69 -0.13 8.16
CA SER A 15 -8.94 -0.82 8.48
C SER A 15 -9.26 -1.89 7.44
N GLU A 16 -9.15 -1.61 6.14
CA GLU A 16 -9.42 -2.58 5.07
C GLU A 16 -8.46 -3.79 5.12
N ILE A 17 -7.17 -3.55 5.40
CA ILE A 17 -6.18 -4.62 5.59
C ILE A 17 -6.57 -5.48 6.80
N CYS A 18 -6.87 -4.84 7.94
CA CYS A 18 -7.30 -5.53 9.15
C CYS A 18 -8.59 -6.33 8.92
N ASP A 19 -9.59 -5.76 8.23
CA ASP A 19 -10.86 -6.41 7.94
C ASP A 19 -10.66 -7.67 7.09
N LEU A 20 -9.82 -7.60 6.06
CA LEU A 20 -9.46 -8.76 5.25
C LEU A 20 -8.81 -9.86 6.11
N LEU A 21 -7.80 -9.51 6.90
CA LEU A 21 -7.08 -10.49 7.75
C LEU A 21 -7.99 -11.08 8.84
N ASN A 22 -8.84 -10.25 9.47
CA ASN A 22 -9.74 -10.66 10.54
C ASN A 22 -10.84 -11.62 10.09
N THR A 23 -11.11 -11.74 8.77
CA THR A 23 -12.04 -12.77 8.26
C THR A 23 -11.57 -14.20 8.55
N GLY A 24 -10.27 -14.41 8.79
CA GLY A 24 -9.66 -15.74 8.92
C GLY A 24 -9.67 -16.57 7.62
N LYS A 25 -10.15 -16.00 6.51
CA LYS A 25 -10.23 -16.68 5.19
C LYS A 25 -8.95 -16.53 4.37
N TYR A 26 -8.17 -15.48 4.66
CA TYR A 26 -7.02 -15.08 3.86
C TYR A 26 -5.72 -15.25 4.65
N SER A 27 -4.67 -15.76 3.99
CA SER A 27 -3.34 -15.91 4.60
C SER A 27 -2.54 -14.61 4.60
N TYR A 28 -2.81 -13.73 3.62
CA TYR A 28 -2.14 -12.46 3.45
C TYR A 28 -2.99 -11.53 2.58
N VAL A 29 -2.67 -10.24 2.60
CA VAL A 29 -3.29 -9.20 1.76
C VAL A 29 -2.28 -8.77 0.70
N ALA A 30 -2.72 -8.77 -0.54
CA ALA A 30 -1.97 -8.24 -1.67
C ALA A 30 -2.57 -6.91 -2.14
N ILE A 31 -1.73 -6.06 -2.73
CA ILE A 31 -2.09 -4.76 -3.27
C ILE A 31 -1.70 -4.67 -4.75
N ASN A 32 -2.61 -4.11 -5.53
CA ASN A 32 -2.35 -3.63 -6.89
C ASN A 32 -2.37 -2.11 -6.85
N ILE A 33 -1.36 -1.47 -7.43
CA ILE A 33 -1.21 -0.02 -7.43
C ILE A 33 -1.31 0.50 -8.86
N TYR A 34 -2.04 1.60 -9.03
CA TYR A 34 -2.43 2.14 -10.31
C TYR A 34 -2.10 3.63 -10.39
N SER A 35 -1.68 4.08 -11.57
CA SER A 35 -1.38 5.48 -11.87
C SER A 35 -2.61 6.30 -12.24
N ASN A 36 -3.81 5.71 -12.20
CA ASN A 36 -5.07 6.39 -12.50
C ASN A 36 -6.22 5.99 -11.57
N SER A 37 -7.18 6.91 -11.42
CA SER A 37 -8.35 6.73 -10.54
C SER A 37 -9.29 5.62 -10.95
N ASN A 38 -9.24 5.21 -12.23
CA ASN A 38 -10.07 4.16 -12.76
C ASN A 38 -9.48 2.76 -12.52
N CYS A 39 -8.29 2.67 -11.91
CA CYS A 39 -7.57 1.42 -11.67
C CYS A 39 -7.40 0.54 -12.92
N THR A 40 -7.06 1.16 -14.06
CA THR A 40 -6.83 0.44 -15.33
C THR A 40 -5.37 0.44 -15.78
N ALA A 41 -4.55 1.37 -15.28
CA ALA A 41 -3.14 1.47 -15.61
C ALA A 41 -2.30 1.12 -14.38
N ILE A 42 -1.59 -0.02 -14.41
CA ILE A 42 -0.70 -0.44 -13.32
C ILE A 42 0.46 0.54 -13.20
N ALA A 43 0.75 0.97 -11.97
CA ALA A 43 1.89 1.79 -11.63
C ALA A 43 3.19 0.96 -11.66
N ARG A 44 4.31 1.64 -11.88
CA ARG A 44 5.64 1.03 -11.88
C ARG A 44 6.53 1.72 -10.87
N ASP A 45 7.46 0.97 -10.29
CA ASP A 45 8.52 1.53 -9.45
C ASP A 45 9.60 2.23 -10.29
N GLU A 46 10.59 2.84 -9.63
CA GLU A 46 11.71 3.54 -10.28
C GLU A 46 12.59 2.62 -11.13
N GLU A 47 12.59 1.31 -10.85
CA GLU A 47 13.30 0.29 -11.62
C GLU A 47 12.48 -0.21 -12.83
N GLY A 48 11.22 0.24 -12.95
CA GLY A 48 10.31 -0.10 -14.03
C GLY A 48 9.50 -1.39 -13.80
N ASN A 49 9.52 -1.96 -12.59
CA ASN A 49 8.74 -3.15 -12.26
C ASN A 49 7.29 -2.78 -11.97
N ASP A 50 6.36 -3.61 -12.44
CA ASP A 50 4.93 -3.43 -12.20
C ASP A 50 4.58 -3.65 -10.71
N LEU A 51 3.81 -2.71 -10.13
CA LEU A 51 3.32 -2.77 -8.76
C LEU A 51 2.00 -3.58 -8.69
N THR A 52 2.07 -4.83 -9.13
CA THR A 52 0.93 -5.77 -9.20
C THR A 52 1.14 -6.98 -8.30
N ASN A 53 0.08 -7.40 -7.62
CA ASN A 53 0.00 -8.50 -6.66
C ASN A 53 1.11 -8.46 -5.60
N LYS A 54 1.50 -7.26 -5.17
CA LYS A 54 2.52 -7.09 -4.13
C LYS A 54 1.93 -7.50 -2.79
N ILE A 55 2.56 -8.45 -2.10
CA ILE A 55 2.09 -8.90 -0.79
C ILE A 55 2.55 -7.90 0.26
N ILE A 56 1.61 -7.32 1.00
CA ILE A 56 1.92 -6.34 2.05
C ILE A 56 2.50 -7.06 3.25
N LEU A 57 3.69 -6.64 3.68
CA LEU A 57 4.31 -7.07 4.94
C LEU A 57 4.09 -6.04 6.04
N ASN A 58 4.26 -4.75 5.70
CA ASN A 58 4.12 -3.64 6.64
C ASN A 58 3.64 -2.39 5.90
N VAL A 59 2.89 -1.54 6.60
CA VAL A 59 2.54 -0.19 6.15
C VAL A 59 2.85 0.77 7.28
N SER A 60 3.53 1.87 6.99
CA SER A 60 3.81 2.94 7.95
C SER A 60 3.43 4.31 7.39
N LYS A 61 3.08 5.23 8.29
CA LYS A 61 2.78 6.62 7.98
C LYS A 61 3.75 7.51 8.75
N ILE A 62 4.26 8.53 8.06
CA ILE A 62 5.01 9.65 8.65
C ILE A 62 4.14 10.89 8.47
N LEU A 63 3.92 11.61 9.57
CA LEU A 63 3.20 12.88 9.54
C LEU A 63 4.12 14.02 9.12
N ALA A 64 3.56 15.07 8.52
CA ALA A 64 4.29 16.28 8.17
C ALA A 64 4.87 16.93 9.43
N HIS A 65 6.18 17.20 9.42
CA HIS A 65 6.90 17.77 10.55
C HIS A 65 8.18 18.48 10.09
N LYS A 66 8.84 19.19 11.01
CA LYS A 66 10.18 19.72 10.76
C LYS A 66 11.25 18.74 11.23
N ASP A 67 12.25 18.49 10.38
CA ASP A 67 13.41 17.67 10.75
C ASP A 67 14.35 18.39 11.74
N GLU A 68 15.40 17.69 12.19
CA GLU A 68 16.41 18.24 13.12
C GLU A 68 17.18 19.45 12.55
N ASN A 69 17.16 19.64 11.23
CA ASN A 69 17.79 20.75 10.53
C ASN A 69 16.81 21.91 10.23
N GLY A 70 15.54 21.76 10.62
CA GLY A 70 14.47 22.74 10.40
C GLY A 70 13.79 22.68 9.03
N ASN A 71 14.14 21.69 8.19
CA ASN A 71 13.51 21.49 6.88
C ASN A 71 12.12 20.88 7.06
N ASP A 72 11.21 21.27 6.17
CA ASP A 72 9.88 20.67 6.12
C ASP A 72 9.95 19.26 5.52
N VAL A 73 9.36 18.30 6.24
CA VAL A 73 9.16 16.92 5.80
C VAL A 73 7.67 16.74 5.56
N ASN A 74 7.31 16.36 4.33
CA ASN A 74 5.93 16.12 3.94
C ASN A 74 5.35 14.85 4.58
N ASP A 75 4.02 14.76 4.57
CA ASP A 75 3.29 13.54 4.89
C ASP A 75 3.67 12.43 3.89
N LYS A 76 4.00 11.24 4.41
CA LYS A 76 4.39 10.09 3.58
C LYS A 76 3.78 8.80 4.08
N ILE A 77 3.48 7.91 3.14
CA ILE A 77 3.11 6.52 3.42
C ILE A 77 4.16 5.59 2.82
N THR A 78 4.58 4.58 3.57
CA THR A 78 5.56 3.58 3.14
C THR A 78 4.95 2.20 3.22
N PHE A 79 5.01 1.47 2.11
CA PHE A 79 4.67 0.05 2.04
C PHE A 79 5.95 -0.76 1.96
N THR A 80 6.04 -1.79 2.78
CA THR A 80 7.07 -2.83 2.67
C THR A 80 6.40 -4.10 2.20
N PHE A 81 6.96 -4.71 1.14
CA PHE A 81 6.43 -5.92 0.56
C PHE A 81 7.22 -7.16 1.01
N ASN A 82 6.68 -8.35 0.76
CA ASN A 82 7.29 -9.62 1.17
C ASN A 82 8.63 -9.95 0.47
N ASP A 83 8.94 -9.28 -0.64
CA ASP A 83 10.22 -9.35 -1.35
C ASP A 83 11.24 -8.33 -0.81
N ASN A 84 10.92 -7.65 0.30
CA ASN A 84 11.67 -6.54 0.90
C ASN A 84 11.75 -5.27 0.03
N SER A 85 11.07 -5.22 -1.11
CA SER A 85 10.93 -3.97 -1.87
C SER A 85 10.02 -3.00 -1.10
N THR A 86 10.26 -1.71 -1.29
CA THR A 86 9.50 -0.65 -0.63
C THR A 86 8.90 0.31 -1.64
N LEU A 87 7.69 0.77 -1.38
CA LEU A 87 7.09 1.90 -2.08
C LEU A 87 6.86 3.02 -1.07
N ILE A 88 7.44 4.19 -1.34
CA ILE A 88 7.29 5.40 -0.55
C ILE A 88 6.50 6.38 -1.40
N LEU A 89 5.41 6.92 -0.86
CA LEU A 89 4.56 7.89 -1.56
C LEU A 89 4.45 9.17 -0.75
N ASP A 90 4.72 10.29 -1.42
CA ASP A 90 4.64 11.65 -0.90
C ASP A 90 3.31 12.27 -1.36
N ASP A 91 2.47 12.63 -0.39
CA ASP A 91 1.10 13.06 -0.65
C ASP A 91 0.99 14.30 -1.56
N GLU A 92 2.02 15.13 -1.62
CA GLU A 92 2.03 16.33 -2.47
C GLU A 92 2.32 16.04 -3.94
N PHE A 93 3.09 14.98 -4.21
CA PHE A 93 3.65 14.73 -5.54
C PHE A 93 3.06 13.48 -6.19
N ASP A 94 2.63 12.52 -5.39
CA ASP A 94 2.22 11.21 -5.86
C ASP A 94 0.70 11.08 -5.94
N ASN A 95 0.22 10.68 -7.11
CA ASN A 95 -1.19 10.39 -7.36
C ASN A 95 -1.34 8.93 -7.78
N TYR A 96 -1.55 8.06 -6.80
CA TYR A 96 -1.79 6.65 -7.01
C TYR A 96 -3.12 6.20 -6.43
N TRP A 97 -3.62 5.09 -6.97
CA TRP A 97 -4.81 4.40 -6.50
C TRP A 97 -4.49 2.94 -6.27
N TYR A 98 -5.24 2.30 -5.38
CA TYR A 98 -4.98 0.92 -5.01
C TYR A 98 -6.23 0.06 -5.06
N ILE A 99 -6.02 -1.25 -5.20
CA ILE A 99 -7.01 -2.28 -4.89
C ILE A 99 -6.36 -3.32 -3.98
N LEU A 100 -6.97 -3.57 -2.83
CA LEU A 100 -6.58 -4.65 -1.92
C LEU A 100 -7.32 -5.95 -2.28
N THR A 101 -6.59 -7.06 -2.24
CA THR A 101 -7.11 -8.41 -2.46
C THR A 101 -6.62 -9.34 -1.35
N GLY A 102 -7.55 -10.02 -0.69
CA GLY A 102 -7.20 -11.10 0.23
C GLY A 102 -6.84 -12.37 -0.54
N VAL A 103 -5.73 -13.02 -0.19
CA VAL A 103 -5.31 -14.27 -0.83
C VAL A 103 -5.77 -15.47 0.01
N PRO A 104 -6.64 -16.35 -0.53
CA PRO A 104 -7.26 -17.40 0.27
C PRO A 104 -6.26 -18.38 0.87
N MET A 105 -6.48 -18.77 2.13
CA MET A 105 -5.76 -19.89 2.74
C MET A 105 -6.06 -21.18 1.96
N LYS A 106 -5.00 -21.90 1.57
CA LYS A 106 -5.12 -23.26 1.05
C LYS A 106 -4.83 -24.26 2.15
N PHE A 107 -5.86 -24.98 2.60
CA PHE A 107 -5.67 -26.15 3.45
C PHE A 107 -5.35 -27.35 2.56
N THR A 108 -4.09 -27.77 2.54
CA THR A 108 -3.74 -29.09 1.99
C THR A 108 -4.09 -30.14 3.03
N LYS A 109 -5.04 -31.02 2.70
CA LYS A 109 -5.22 -32.28 3.45
C LYS A 109 -3.97 -33.13 3.24
N PHE A 110 -3.31 -33.47 4.34
CA PHE A 110 -2.28 -34.51 4.38
C PHE A 110 -2.94 -35.89 4.36
#